data_AF-C6SN89-F1
#
_entry.id   AF-C6SN89-F1
#
_cell.length_a   1.000
_cell.length_b   1.000
_cell.length_c   1.000
_cell.angle_alpha   90.00
_cell.angle_beta   90.00
_cell.angle_gamma   90.00
#
_symmetry.space_group_name_H-M   'P 1'
#
loop_
_entity.id
_entity.type
_entity.pdbx_description
1 polymer ?
#
loop_
_entity_poly.entity_id
_entity_poly.type
_entity_poly.pdbx_seq_one_letter_code
_entity_poly.pdbx_strand_id
1 'polypeptide(L)'
;MQNFIVWMNPDREESAAAAAKLNGAVLTAHTDGVMVAIRRELKRFGLGADLAVFAQTCEEFAKQANADMVCISSSNGDAVAAVTYLEDGYVGEGVSAVADMRYLMSAYRQYFNRPDKMVIFQGALQYLSDEDIAWIFRRHSNAIIEWQSNEGLGLYEFGFSLSDVLTDGCRNVLREVVTGWLHREILPVLCAEPT
;
A
#
# COMPACT_ATOMS: atom_id res chain seq x y z
N MET A 1 3.00 -0.21 -2.72
CA MET A 1 3.61 -1.52 -3.09
C MET A 1 4.27 -1.34 -4.44
N GLN A 2 5.59 -1.54 -4.49
CA GLN A 2 6.41 -1.32 -5.67
C GLN A 2 7.31 -2.55 -5.88
N ASN A 3 7.51 -2.94 -7.14
CA ASN A 3 8.39 -4.05 -7.47
C ASN A 3 9.75 -3.52 -7.90
N PHE A 4 10.80 -4.12 -7.37
CA PHE A 4 12.18 -3.74 -7.63
C PHE A 4 12.96 -4.93 -8.17
N ILE A 5 13.85 -4.64 -9.12
CA ILE A 5 14.92 -5.53 -9.55
C ILE A 5 16.18 -5.15 -8.76
N VAL A 6 16.72 -6.11 -8.02
CA VAL A 6 17.90 -5.96 -7.17
C VAL A 6 19.06 -6.68 -7.80
N TRP A 7 20.16 -5.97 -7.95
CA TRP A 7 21.37 -6.45 -8.59
C TRP A 7 22.42 -6.75 -7.53
N MET A 8 22.91 -7.98 -7.54
CA MET A 8 23.94 -8.42 -6.60
C MET A 8 25.35 -8.22 -7.18
N ASN A 9 26.34 -8.20 -6.28
CA ASN A 9 27.74 -8.07 -6.65
C ASN A 9 28.21 -9.33 -7.40
N PRO A 10 28.57 -9.25 -8.70
CA PRO A 10 28.97 -10.42 -9.47
C PRO A 10 30.29 -11.05 -9.00
N ASP A 11 31.12 -10.31 -8.28
CA ASP A 11 32.44 -10.76 -7.80
C ASP A 11 32.36 -11.60 -6.51
N ARG A 12 31.15 -11.85 -6.00
CA ARG A 12 30.93 -12.53 -4.72
C ARG A 12 30.20 -13.86 -4.97
N GLU A 13 30.81 -14.96 -4.54
CA GLU A 13 30.27 -16.32 -4.71
C GLU A 13 28.88 -16.50 -4.06
N GLU A 14 28.61 -15.78 -2.97
CA GLU A 14 27.34 -15.84 -2.23
C GLU A 14 26.18 -15.12 -2.94
N SER A 15 26.45 -14.35 -4.00
CA SER A 15 25.46 -13.46 -4.62
C SER A 15 24.30 -14.21 -5.27
N ALA A 16 24.55 -15.37 -5.88
CA ALA A 16 23.49 -16.21 -6.45
C ALA A 16 22.57 -16.78 -5.35
N ALA A 17 23.14 -17.22 -4.23
CA ALA A 17 22.37 -17.72 -3.09
C ALA A 17 21.57 -16.60 -2.41
N ALA A 18 22.15 -15.40 -2.32
CA ALA A 18 21.48 -14.21 -1.80
C ALA A 18 20.30 -13.80 -2.70
N ALA A 19 20.51 -13.81 -4.03
CA ALA A 19 19.46 -13.51 -4.99
C ALA A 19 18.31 -14.50 -4.89
N ALA A 20 18.60 -15.80 -4.81
CA ALA A 20 17.59 -16.84 -4.64
C ALA A 20 16.75 -16.67 -3.37
N LYS A 21 17.35 -16.22 -2.26
CA LYS A 21 16.60 -15.96 -1.01
C LYS A 21 15.74 -14.70 -1.07
N LEU A 22 16.19 -13.68 -1.78
CA LEU A 22 15.41 -12.45 -1.96
C LEU A 22 14.33 -12.58 -3.04
N ASN A 23 14.48 -13.49 -4.00
CA ASN A 23 13.56 -13.57 -5.12
C ASN A 23 12.13 -13.93 -4.66
N GLY A 24 11.17 -13.08 -4.99
CA GLY A 24 9.79 -13.20 -4.52
C GLY A 24 9.58 -12.78 -3.06
N ALA A 25 10.61 -12.28 -2.39
CA ALA A 25 10.49 -11.76 -1.03
C ALA A 25 9.71 -10.45 -1.01
N VAL A 26 8.91 -10.30 0.03
CA VAL A 26 8.19 -9.07 0.35
C VAL A 26 8.97 -8.36 1.44
N LEU A 27 9.55 -7.20 1.10
CA LEU A 27 10.40 -6.44 1.98
C LEU A 27 9.58 -5.41 2.76
N THR A 28 9.80 -5.38 4.07
CA THR A 28 9.34 -4.30 4.93
C THR A 28 10.00 -2.99 4.51
N ALA A 29 9.19 -1.94 4.40
CA ALA A 29 9.64 -0.58 4.19
C ALA A 29 10.76 -0.18 5.16
N HIS A 30 11.72 0.60 4.69
CA HIS A 30 12.68 1.31 5.53
C HIS A 30 12.58 2.81 5.25
N THR A 31 12.66 3.63 6.30
CA THR A 31 12.61 5.11 6.19
C THR A 31 13.67 5.69 5.26
N ASP A 32 14.77 4.94 5.11
CA ASP A 32 15.94 5.30 4.31
C ASP A 32 15.91 4.66 2.91
N GLY A 33 14.80 4.04 2.53
CA GLY A 33 14.53 3.50 1.20
C GLY A 33 14.85 2.01 0.98
N VAL A 34 14.55 1.55 -0.23
CA VAL A 34 14.57 0.13 -0.63
C VAL A 34 15.92 -0.55 -0.41
N MET A 35 17.04 0.14 -0.65
CA MET A 35 18.38 -0.42 -0.46
C MET A 35 18.65 -0.77 1.00
N VAL A 36 18.13 0.01 1.95
CA VAL A 36 18.32 -0.26 3.37
C VAL A 36 17.45 -1.43 3.84
N ALA A 37 16.22 -1.55 3.29
CA ALA A 37 15.38 -2.72 3.51
C ALA A 37 16.01 -4.02 2.98
N ILE A 38 16.59 -3.99 1.77
CA ILE A 38 17.30 -5.12 1.18
C ILE A 38 18.48 -5.55 2.06
N ARG A 39 19.31 -4.58 2.48
CA ARG A 39 20.48 -4.82 3.35
C ARG A 39 20.08 -5.43 4.69
N ARG A 40 18.98 -4.96 5.27
CA ARG A 40 18.40 -5.51 6.50
C ARG A 40 18.01 -6.97 6.31
N GLU A 41 17.33 -7.30 5.22
CA GLU A 41 16.86 -8.66 4.98
C GLU A 41 18.01 -9.63 4.67
N LEU A 42 19.00 -9.22 3.90
CA LEU A 42 20.24 -9.99 3.68
C LEU A 42 20.94 -10.33 4.99
N LYS A 43 21.04 -9.36 5.91
CA LYS A 43 21.61 -9.57 7.24
C LYS A 43 20.80 -10.60 8.06
N ARG A 44 19.47 -10.63 7.95
CA ARG A 44 18.63 -11.65 8.61
C ARG A 44 18.89 -13.05 8.08
N PHE A 45 19.25 -13.18 6.81
CA PHE A 45 19.65 -14.46 6.22
C PHE A 45 21.09 -14.87 6.51
N GLY A 46 21.83 -14.09 7.31
CA GLY A 46 23.25 -14.33 7.61
C GLY A 46 24.17 -14.00 6.45
N LEU A 47 23.72 -13.20 5.49
CA LEU A 47 24.45 -12.84 4.27
C LEU A 47 24.99 -11.40 4.35
N GLY A 48 26.05 -11.13 3.58
CA GLY A 48 26.66 -9.80 3.52
C GLY A 48 25.68 -8.75 2.98
N ALA A 49 25.50 -7.65 3.73
CA ALA A 49 24.66 -6.53 3.28
C ALA A 49 25.25 -5.80 2.05
N ASP A 50 26.55 -5.93 1.84
CA ASP A 50 27.30 -5.42 0.69
C ASP A 50 27.09 -6.24 -0.60
N LEU A 51 26.39 -7.38 -0.52
CA LEU A 51 26.05 -8.18 -1.68
C LEU A 51 25.07 -7.48 -2.62
N ALA A 52 24.14 -6.66 -2.11
CA ALA A 52 23.26 -5.85 -2.95
C ALA A 52 23.95 -4.54 -3.37
N VAL A 53 24.16 -4.37 -4.68
CA VAL A 53 24.87 -3.22 -5.25
C VAL A 53 23.89 -2.10 -5.58
N PHE A 54 22.78 -2.42 -6.26
CA PHE A 54 21.77 -1.43 -6.60
C PHE A 54 20.39 -2.06 -6.77
N ALA A 55 19.35 -1.24 -6.66
CA ALA A 55 17.96 -1.63 -6.92
C ALA A 55 17.31 -0.58 -7.83
N GLN A 56 16.48 -1.04 -8.76
CA GLN A 56 15.74 -0.18 -9.69
C GLN A 56 14.28 -0.61 -9.74
N THR A 57 13.37 0.31 -10.04
CA THR A 57 11.94 -0.03 -10.17
C THR A 57 11.70 -0.88 -11.42
N CYS A 58 10.71 -1.79 -11.37
CA CYS A 58 10.33 -2.56 -12.56
C CYS A 58 9.85 -1.66 -13.72
N GLU A 59 9.27 -0.49 -13.42
CA GLU A 59 8.85 0.48 -14.43
C GLU A 59 10.05 1.08 -15.18
N GLU A 60 11.07 1.52 -14.46
CA GLU A 60 12.32 2.04 -15.06
C GLU A 60 13.03 0.95 -15.87
N PHE A 61 13.08 -0.28 -15.34
CA PHE A 61 13.64 -1.41 -16.07
C PHE A 61 12.89 -1.67 -17.39
N ALA A 62 11.56 -1.70 -17.36
CA ALA A 62 10.75 -1.93 -18.55
C ALA A 62 10.93 -0.82 -19.61
N LYS A 63 11.07 0.44 -19.18
CA LYS A 63 11.37 1.58 -20.07
C LYS A 63 12.75 1.44 -20.73
N GLN A 64 13.75 0.94 -20.00
CA GLN A 64 15.11 0.75 -20.50
C GLN A 64 15.26 -0.50 -21.38
N ALA A 65 14.53 -1.58 -21.06
CA ALA A 65 14.60 -2.86 -21.75
C ALA A 65 13.92 -2.87 -23.13
N ASN A 66 13.24 -1.78 -23.50
CA ASN A 66 12.34 -1.68 -24.66
C ASN A 66 11.13 -2.64 -24.51
N ALA A 67 9.93 -2.08 -24.39
CA ALA A 67 8.75 -2.71 -23.80
C ALA A 67 8.25 -4.05 -24.41
N ASP A 68 8.80 -4.47 -25.56
CA ASP A 68 8.37 -5.68 -26.27
C ASP A 68 8.97 -6.99 -25.72
N MET A 69 9.88 -6.92 -24.74
CA MET A 69 10.56 -8.12 -24.24
C MET A 69 10.77 -8.14 -22.72
N VAL A 70 9.74 -7.84 -21.93
CA VAL A 70 9.79 -8.06 -20.47
C VAL A 70 9.21 -9.44 -20.15
N CYS A 71 9.99 -10.49 -20.45
CA CYS A 71 9.79 -11.77 -19.79
C CYS A 71 10.38 -11.67 -18.38
N ILE A 72 9.52 -11.52 -17.36
CA ILE A 72 9.92 -11.74 -15.96
C ILE A 72 10.16 -13.24 -15.81
N SER A 73 11.30 -13.72 -16.34
CA SER A 73 11.74 -15.08 -16.13
C SER A 73 12.23 -15.18 -14.69
N SER A 74 11.83 -16.23 -13.97
CA SER A 74 12.52 -16.65 -12.76
C SER A 74 13.95 -16.99 -13.14
N SER A 75 14.88 -16.05 -12.97
CA SER A 75 16.30 -16.26 -13.24
C SER A 75 16.87 -17.21 -12.19
N ASN A 76 16.66 -18.51 -12.39
CA ASN A 76 17.40 -19.55 -11.70
C ASN A 76 18.82 -19.59 -12.28
N GLY A 77 19.64 -18.57 -11.99
CA GLY A 77 21.03 -18.53 -12.46
C GLY A 77 21.72 -17.19 -12.34
N ASP A 78 21.02 -16.09 -12.53
CA ASP A 78 21.62 -14.76 -12.46
C ASP A 78 21.54 -14.21 -11.04
N ALA A 79 22.59 -13.50 -10.60
CA ALA A 79 22.67 -12.87 -9.29
C ALA A 79 21.78 -11.61 -9.20
N VAL A 80 20.50 -11.79 -9.54
CA VAL A 80 19.47 -10.76 -9.62
C VAL A 80 18.23 -11.28 -8.90
N ALA A 81 17.62 -10.44 -8.07
CA ALA A 81 16.39 -10.76 -7.35
C ALA A 81 15.27 -9.80 -7.72
N ALA A 82 14.05 -10.32 -7.83
CA ALA A 82 12.85 -9.51 -7.86
C ALA A 82 12.26 -9.44 -6.44
N VAL A 83 12.08 -8.24 -5.91
CA VAL A 83 11.52 -8.02 -4.57
C VAL A 83 10.32 -7.10 -4.63
N THR A 84 9.34 -7.36 -3.78
CA THR A 84 8.23 -6.44 -3.57
C THR A 84 8.56 -5.55 -2.38
N TYR A 85 8.81 -4.28 -2.64
CA TYR A 85 9.00 -3.26 -1.62
C TYR A 85 7.67 -2.64 -1.26
N LEU A 86 7.35 -2.69 0.01
CA LEU A 86 6.21 -1.99 0.55
C LEU A 86 6.70 -0.59 0.91
N GLU A 87 6.17 0.45 0.25
CA GLU A 87 6.34 1.82 0.76
C GLU A 87 5.75 1.88 2.17
N ASP A 88 6.33 2.74 3.02
CA ASP A 88 6.01 2.81 4.45
C ASP A 88 4.51 2.64 4.71
N GLY A 89 4.21 1.65 5.55
CA GLY A 89 2.85 1.33 5.99
C GLY A 89 2.28 0.01 5.49
N TYR A 90 3.06 -1.03 5.19
CA TYR A 90 2.46 -2.31 4.75
C TYR A 90 3.09 -3.55 5.40
N VAL A 91 3.32 -3.54 6.71
CA VAL A 91 3.56 -4.79 7.45
C VAL A 91 2.70 -4.79 8.70
N GLY A 92 1.58 -5.50 8.63
CA GLY A 92 1.18 -6.53 9.60
C GLY A 92 0.97 -6.21 11.08
N GLU A 93 1.33 -5.03 11.58
CA GLU A 93 1.03 -4.54 12.93
C GLU A 93 0.74 -3.04 12.85
N GLY A 94 -0.55 -2.66 12.89
CA GLY A 94 -0.96 -1.30 13.29
C GLY A 94 -0.95 -0.18 12.24
N VAL A 95 -1.31 -0.43 10.97
CA VAL A 95 -1.83 0.67 10.14
C VAL A 95 -3.26 0.92 10.57
N SER A 96 -3.44 1.82 11.54
CA SER A 96 -4.79 2.27 11.88
C SER A 96 -5.35 3.09 10.73
N ALA A 97 -6.59 2.84 10.35
CA ALA A 97 -7.32 3.68 9.41
C ALA A 97 -7.41 5.15 9.89
N VAL A 98 -7.30 5.38 11.21
CA VAL A 98 -7.16 6.72 11.80
C VAL A 98 -5.84 7.37 11.39
N ALA A 99 -4.74 6.61 11.35
CA ALA A 99 -3.43 7.12 10.93
C ALA A 99 -3.42 7.48 9.44
N ASP A 100 -3.99 6.62 8.61
CA ASP A 100 -4.18 6.87 7.17
C ASP A 100 -5.05 8.13 6.93
N MET A 101 -6.11 8.30 7.73
CA MET A 101 -6.93 9.53 7.70
C MET A 101 -6.17 10.77 8.18
N ARG A 102 -5.33 10.67 9.22
CA ARG A 102 -4.46 11.78 9.66
C ARG A 102 -3.49 12.21 8.56
N TYR A 103 -2.96 11.27 7.78
CA TYR A 103 -2.10 11.56 6.64
C TYR A 103 -2.85 12.29 5.52
N LEU A 104 -3.96 11.71 5.04
CA LEU A 104 -4.76 12.29 3.96
C LEU A 104 -5.36 13.65 4.31
N MET A 105 -5.68 13.87 5.59
CA MET A 105 -6.29 15.11 6.10
C MET A 105 -5.29 16.02 6.81
N SER A 106 -3.99 15.90 6.52
CA SER A 106 -2.94 16.68 7.19
C SER A 106 -3.11 18.20 7.09
N ALA A 107 -3.78 18.70 6.04
CA ALA A 107 -4.16 20.11 5.90
C ALA A 107 -5.14 20.61 6.99
N TYR A 108 -5.85 19.68 7.63
CA TYR A 108 -6.84 19.92 8.69
C TYR A 108 -6.33 19.53 10.08
N ARG A 109 -5.01 19.32 10.24
CA ARG A 109 -4.41 18.84 11.50
C ARG A 109 -4.81 19.61 12.75
N GLN A 110 -5.07 20.92 12.62
CA GLN A 110 -5.52 21.80 13.70
C GLN A 110 -6.89 21.43 14.28
N TYR A 111 -7.66 20.60 13.58
CA TYR A 111 -8.99 20.14 13.96
C TYR A 111 -9.01 18.70 14.47
N PHE A 112 -7.90 17.96 14.42
CA PHE A 112 -7.86 16.63 15.02
C PHE A 112 -8.17 16.70 16.51
N ASN A 113 -8.80 15.65 17.03
CA ASN A 113 -9.14 15.54 18.45
C ASN A 113 -10.09 16.66 18.93
N ARG A 114 -10.85 17.26 18.00
CA ARG A 114 -11.88 18.27 18.27
C ARG A 114 -13.23 17.75 17.79
N PRO A 115 -14.02 17.13 18.68
CA PRO A 115 -15.35 16.62 18.31
C PRO A 115 -16.27 17.69 17.70
N ASP A 116 -16.15 18.95 18.13
CA ASP A 116 -16.92 20.08 17.59
C ASP A 116 -16.57 20.43 16.13
N LYS A 117 -15.47 19.88 15.60
CA LYS A 117 -15.00 20.08 14.22
C LYS A 117 -15.25 18.88 13.30
N MET A 118 -15.99 17.86 13.76
CA MET A 118 -16.31 16.67 12.96
C MET A 118 -16.93 17.02 11.59
N VAL A 119 -17.77 18.06 11.53
CA VAL A 119 -18.41 18.52 10.27
C VAL A 119 -17.39 18.94 9.20
N ILE A 120 -16.22 19.45 9.60
CA ILE A 120 -15.15 19.83 8.66
C ILE A 120 -14.59 18.58 7.97
N PHE A 121 -14.39 17.50 8.74
CA PHE A 121 -13.87 16.25 8.19
C PHE A 121 -14.90 15.52 7.32
N GLN A 122 -16.19 15.60 7.66
CA GLN A 122 -17.27 15.08 6.80
C GLN A 122 -17.28 15.76 5.43
N GLY A 123 -17.11 17.08 5.38
CA GLY A 123 -16.92 17.80 4.12
C GLY A 123 -15.62 17.42 3.41
N ALA A 124 -14.52 17.29 4.16
CA ALA A 124 -13.20 16.94 3.61
C ALA A 124 -13.20 15.57 2.90
N LEU A 125 -13.97 14.59 3.37
CA LEU A 125 -14.10 13.27 2.74
C LEU A 125 -14.54 13.35 1.27
N GLN A 126 -15.36 14.32 0.90
CA GLN A 126 -15.84 14.49 -0.47
C GLN A 126 -14.72 14.90 -1.45
N TYR A 127 -13.63 15.46 -0.93
CA TYR A 127 -12.48 15.92 -1.73
C TYR A 127 -11.38 14.87 -1.87
N LEU A 128 -11.52 13.68 -1.28
CA LEU A 128 -10.60 12.58 -1.52
C LEU A 128 -10.64 12.18 -3.00
N SER A 129 -9.47 12.01 -3.62
CA SER A 129 -9.36 11.56 -5.01
C SER A 129 -9.79 10.10 -5.17
N ASP A 130 -10.03 9.66 -6.41
CA ASP A 130 -10.31 8.23 -6.66
C ASP A 130 -9.09 7.36 -6.30
N GLU A 131 -7.87 7.89 -6.45
CA GLU A 131 -6.65 7.23 -6.01
C GLU A 131 -6.63 7.04 -4.48
N ASP A 132 -7.02 8.06 -3.71
CA ASP A 132 -7.09 7.98 -2.23
C ASP A 132 -8.10 6.93 -1.79
N ILE A 133 -9.30 6.94 -2.39
CA ILE A 133 -10.36 5.95 -2.13
C ILE A 133 -9.87 4.53 -2.44
N ALA A 134 -9.26 4.33 -3.61
CA ALA A 134 -8.73 3.03 -4.01
C ALA A 134 -7.55 2.59 -3.12
N TRP A 135 -6.77 3.53 -2.60
CA TRP A 135 -5.67 3.26 -1.69
C TRP A 135 -6.18 2.83 -0.31
N ILE A 136 -7.16 3.53 0.26
CA ILE A 136 -7.80 3.17 1.53
C ILE A 136 -8.43 1.78 1.42
N PHE A 137 -9.21 1.52 0.38
CA PHE A 137 -9.86 0.23 0.20
C PHE A 137 -8.84 -0.92 0.10
N ARG A 138 -7.76 -0.74 -0.66
CA ARG A 138 -6.71 -1.77 -0.77
C ARG A 138 -6.11 -2.13 0.59
N ARG A 139 -6.02 -1.17 1.52
CA ARG A 139 -5.39 -1.34 2.84
C ARG A 139 -6.35 -1.89 3.89
N HIS A 140 -7.61 -1.47 3.83
CA HIS A 140 -8.61 -1.75 4.86
C HIS A 140 -9.79 -2.60 4.35
N SER A 141 -9.65 -3.24 3.19
CA SER A 141 -10.71 -4.04 2.55
C SER A 141 -11.37 -5.03 3.50
N ASN A 142 -10.60 -5.77 4.30
CA ASN A 142 -11.16 -6.71 5.26
C ASN A 142 -12.06 -6.03 6.30
N ALA A 143 -11.62 -4.90 6.88
CA ALA A 143 -12.41 -4.17 7.87
C ALA A 143 -13.65 -3.51 7.25
N ILE A 144 -13.54 -3.03 6.01
CA ILE A 144 -14.68 -2.47 5.26
C ILE A 144 -15.69 -3.57 4.93
N ILE A 145 -15.25 -4.74 4.46
CA ILE A 145 -16.12 -5.88 4.14
C ILE A 145 -16.78 -6.43 5.41
N GLU A 146 -16.04 -6.54 6.51
CA GLU A 146 -16.56 -6.97 7.79
C GLU A 146 -17.63 -5.98 8.31
N TRP A 147 -17.35 -4.67 8.26
CA TRP A 147 -18.33 -3.64 8.59
C TRP A 147 -19.60 -3.74 7.73
N GLN A 148 -19.46 -3.85 6.41
CA GLN A 148 -20.60 -4.03 5.51
C GLN A 148 -21.42 -5.27 5.85
N SER A 149 -20.74 -6.39 6.14
CA SER A 149 -21.39 -7.66 6.47
C SER A 149 -22.13 -7.59 7.80
N ASN A 150 -21.52 -6.96 8.82
CA ASN A 150 -22.11 -6.81 10.15
C ASN A 150 -23.31 -5.86 10.15
N GLU A 151 -23.26 -4.81 9.33
CA GLU A 151 -24.35 -3.82 9.20
C GLU A 151 -25.40 -4.24 8.16
N GLY A 152 -25.21 -5.36 7.44
CA GLY A 152 -26.12 -5.83 6.40
C GLY A 152 -26.24 -4.88 5.21
N LEU A 153 -25.16 -4.16 4.88
CA LEU A 153 -25.15 -3.14 3.83
C LEU A 153 -24.87 -3.77 2.47
N GLY A 154 -25.88 -3.79 1.61
CA GLY A 154 -25.77 -4.15 0.20
C GLY A 154 -25.67 -2.92 -0.70
N LEU A 155 -25.68 -3.13 -2.01
CA LEU A 155 -25.63 -2.05 -3.01
C LEU A 155 -26.77 -1.02 -2.83
N TYR A 156 -27.96 -1.50 -2.48
CA TYR A 156 -29.16 -0.68 -2.32
C TYR A 156 -29.03 0.33 -1.17
N GLU A 157 -28.38 -0.07 -0.08
CA GLU A 157 -28.14 0.79 1.08
C GLU A 157 -27.16 1.93 0.78
N PHE A 158 -26.34 1.78 -0.26
CA PHE A 158 -25.51 2.85 -0.83
C PHE A 158 -26.21 3.61 -1.96
N GLY A 159 -27.50 3.36 -2.22
CA GLY A 159 -28.27 4.03 -3.25
C GLY A 159 -28.01 3.51 -4.67
N PHE A 160 -27.36 2.36 -4.82
CA PHE A 160 -27.05 1.75 -6.12
C PHE A 160 -27.91 0.52 -6.38
N SER A 161 -28.40 0.41 -7.60
CA SER A 161 -28.88 -0.84 -8.16
C SER A 161 -27.75 -1.57 -8.90
N LEU A 162 -27.95 -2.85 -9.19
CA LEU A 162 -27.05 -3.61 -10.05
C LEU A 162 -26.88 -2.96 -11.44
N SER A 163 -27.92 -2.29 -11.95
CA SER A 163 -27.86 -1.58 -13.24
C SER A 163 -26.87 -0.43 -13.18
N ASP A 164 -26.87 0.35 -12.10
CA ASP A 164 -26.00 1.52 -11.95
C ASP A 164 -24.52 1.11 -11.89
N VAL A 165 -24.22 -0.04 -11.26
CA VAL A 165 -22.86 -0.60 -11.23
C VAL A 165 -22.38 -0.97 -12.63
N LEU A 166 -23.28 -1.50 -13.47
CA LEU A 166 -22.97 -1.94 -14.82
C LEU A 166 -22.87 -0.78 -15.82
N THR A 167 -23.57 0.35 -15.60
CA THR A 167 -23.60 1.50 -16.50
C THR A 167 -22.64 2.62 -16.11
N ASP A 168 -22.61 3.00 -14.83
CA ASP A 168 -21.83 4.13 -14.32
C ASP A 168 -20.51 3.69 -13.66
N GLY A 169 -20.33 2.38 -13.51
CA GLY A 169 -19.07 1.73 -13.15
C GLY A 169 -18.85 1.58 -11.64
N CYS A 170 -18.10 0.53 -11.28
CA CYS A 170 -17.82 0.15 -9.89
C CYS A 170 -17.10 1.22 -9.05
N ARG A 171 -16.58 2.30 -9.65
CA ARG A 171 -15.83 3.35 -8.96
C ARG A 171 -16.72 4.18 -8.03
N ASN A 172 -17.94 4.49 -8.45
CA ASN A 172 -18.88 5.27 -7.63
C ASN A 172 -19.33 4.46 -6.40
N VAL A 173 -19.58 3.17 -6.59
CA VAL A 173 -19.89 2.25 -5.49
C VAL A 173 -18.73 2.19 -4.51
N LEU A 174 -17.50 1.99 -5.01
CA LEU A 174 -16.31 1.92 -4.16
C LEU A 174 -16.15 3.18 -3.31
N ARG A 175 -16.36 4.36 -3.91
CA ARG A 175 -16.32 5.64 -3.20
C ARG A 175 -17.34 5.69 -2.08
N GLU A 176 -18.62 5.44 -2.35
CA GLU A 176 -19.67 5.52 -1.32
C GLU A 176 -19.47 4.49 -0.18
N VAL A 177 -18.99 3.30 -0.53
CA VAL A 177 -18.66 2.27 0.45
C VAL A 177 -17.53 2.73 1.38
N VAL A 178 -16.43 3.22 0.80
CA VAL A 178 -15.26 3.65 1.56
C VAL A 178 -15.56 4.90 2.37
N THR A 179 -16.21 5.91 1.79
CA THR A 179 -16.59 7.14 2.51
C THR A 179 -17.60 6.86 3.61
N GLY A 180 -18.55 5.95 3.39
CA GLY A 180 -19.50 5.50 4.41
C GLY A 180 -18.81 4.82 5.60
N TRP A 181 -17.88 3.92 5.34
CA TRP A 181 -17.07 3.30 6.38
C TRP A 181 -16.20 4.31 7.13
N LEU A 182 -15.49 5.19 6.42
CA LEU A 182 -14.67 6.24 7.05
C LEU A 182 -15.52 7.16 7.93
N HIS A 183 -16.72 7.51 7.47
CA HIS A 183 -17.64 8.37 8.20
C HIS A 183 -18.11 7.73 9.50
N ARG A 184 -18.47 6.44 9.47
CA ARG A 184 -19.04 5.75 10.64
C ARG A 184 -18.02 5.20 11.62
N GLU A 185 -16.96 4.56 11.11
CA GLU A 185 -16.01 3.83 11.97
C GLU A 185 -14.80 4.69 12.32
N ILE A 186 -14.35 5.57 11.42
CA ILE A 186 -13.01 6.20 11.55
C ILE A 186 -13.08 7.65 12.01
N LEU A 187 -13.99 8.46 11.45
CA LEU A 187 -14.13 9.87 11.85
C LEU A 187 -14.43 10.06 13.35
N PRO A 188 -15.29 9.26 14.00
CA PRO A 188 -15.53 9.40 15.44
C PRO A 188 -14.25 9.20 16.25
N VAL A 189 -13.44 8.20 15.89
CA VAL A 189 -12.17 7.90 16.55
C VAL A 189 -11.13 9.00 16.29
N LEU A 190 -11.05 9.50 15.06
CA LEU A 190 -10.16 10.61 14.67
C LEU A 190 -10.44 11.90 15.46
N CYS A 191 -11.71 12.12 15.83
CA CYS A 191 -12.13 13.30 16.57
C CYS A 191 -12.11 13.13 18.09
N ALA A 192 -12.00 11.90 18.62
CA ALA A 192 -12.26 11.59 20.03
C ALA A 192 -11.04 11.38 20.94
N GLU A 193 -9.78 11.50 20.48
CA GLU A 193 -8.61 11.23 21.35
C GLU A 193 -7.83 12.48 21.77
N PRO A 194 -7.79 12.88 23.06
CA PRO A 194 -6.62 13.59 23.55
C PRO A 194 -5.46 12.58 23.64
N THR A 195 -4.39 12.80 22.87
CA THR A 195 -3.06 12.22 23.16
C THR A 195 -2.58 12.63 24.55
#